data_AF-U9TJ91-F1
#
_entry.id   AF-U9TJ91-F1
#
_cell.length_a   1.000
_cell.length_b   1.000
_cell.length_c   1.000
_cell.angle_alpha   90.00
_cell.angle_beta   90.00
_cell.angle_gamma   90.00
#
_symmetry.space_group_name_H-M   'P 1'
#
loop_
_entity.id
_entity.type
_entity.pdbx_description
1 polymer ?
#
loop_
_entity_poly.entity_id
_entity_poly.type
_entity_poly.pdbx_seq_one_letter_code
_entity_poly.pdbx_strand_id
1 'polypeptide(L)' 'RVKDEKHAINNYWNYGPSFGDGDINIVVYSNNVVKKINNNANYEIPIRKTDGEYTIEEYEIFQIAKDI' A
#
# COMPACT_ATOMS: atom_id res chain seq x y z
N ARG A 1 14.88 0.83 -3.69
CA ARG A 1 14.46 2.24 -3.46
C ARG A 1 13.30 2.58 -4.38
N VAL A 2 12.66 3.72 -4.19
CA VAL A 2 11.61 4.22 -5.10
C VAL A 2 12.24 4.61 -6.43
N LYS A 3 11.66 4.18 -7.55
CA LYS A 3 12.06 4.60 -8.91
C LYS A 3 11.36 5.88 -9.33
N ASP A 4 10.09 6.03 -8.96
CA ASP A 4 9.28 7.22 -9.26
C ASP A 4 8.63 7.74 -7.97
N GLU A 5 9.22 8.80 -7.42
CA GLU A 5 8.80 9.43 -6.17
C GLU A 5 7.39 10.03 -6.25
N LYS A 6 6.93 10.42 -7.44
CA LYS A 6 5.59 11.00 -7.61
C LYS A 6 4.48 9.98 -7.39
N HIS A 7 4.78 8.70 -7.61
CA HIS A 7 3.83 7.61 -7.51
C HIS A 7 4.22 6.62 -6.39
N ALA A 8 5.14 6.99 -5.51
CA ALA A 8 5.55 6.12 -4.40
C ALA A 8 4.44 5.97 -3.35
N ILE A 9 3.70 7.04 -3.09
CA ILE A 9 2.63 7.09 -2.10
C ILE A 9 1.44 7.80 -2.74
N ASN A 10 0.29 7.14 -2.75
CA ASN A 10 -0.96 7.66 -3.28
C ASN A 10 -2.07 7.51 -2.23
N ASN A 11 -3.17 8.21 -2.44
CA ASN A 11 -4.40 8.03 -1.66
C ASN A 11 -5.59 8.04 -2.62
N TYR A 12 -6.31 6.93 -2.67
CA TYR A 12 -7.50 6.80 -3.50
C TYR A 12 -8.75 6.71 -2.64
N TRP A 13 -9.82 7.39 -3.06
CA TRP A 13 -11.09 7.40 -2.34
C TRP A 13 -11.69 6.01 -2.07
N ASN A 14 -11.43 5.04 -2.97
CA ASN A 14 -11.92 3.66 -2.85
C ASN A 14 -10.99 2.72 -2.06
N TYR A 15 -9.71 3.07 -1.92
CA TYR A 15 -8.65 2.14 -1.52
C TYR A 15 -7.75 2.69 -0.41
N GLY A 16 -8.07 3.87 0.12
CA GLY A 16 -7.26 4.55 1.12
C GLY A 16 -5.80 4.76 0.68
N PRO A 17 -4.84 4.69 1.61
CA PRO A 17 -3.43 4.83 1.30
C PRO A 17 -2.94 3.66 0.44
N SER A 18 -2.19 3.98 -0.60
CA SER A 18 -1.52 3.02 -1.47
C SER A 18 -0.05 3.34 -1.65
N PHE A 19 0.74 2.31 -1.92
CA PHE A 19 2.16 2.42 -2.22
C PHE A 19 2.43 1.94 -3.62
N GLY A 20 3.28 2.67 -4.34
CA GLY A 20 3.44 2.47 -5.78
C GLY A 20 2.16 2.86 -6.52
N ASP A 21 2.20 2.80 -7.85
CA ASP A 21 0.98 2.93 -8.66
C ASP A 21 0.17 1.63 -8.57
N GLY A 22 -0.37 1.37 -7.37
CA GLY A 22 -1.09 0.16 -7.03
C GLY A 22 -0.22 -1.06 -6.68
N ASP A 23 1.04 -0.85 -6.26
CA ASP A 23 1.89 -1.97 -5.79
C ASP A 23 1.36 -2.58 -4.50
N ILE A 24 0.83 -1.72 -3.63
CA ILE A 24 0.07 -2.11 -2.45
C ILE A 24 -1.15 -1.20 -2.37
N ASN A 25 -2.34 -1.78 -2.49
CA ASN A 25 -3.60 -1.11 -2.19
C ASN A 25 -4.21 -1.76 -0.94
N ILE A 26 -4.63 -0.95 0.05
CA ILE A 26 -5.30 -1.42 1.26
C ILE A 26 -6.78 -1.05 1.18
N VAL A 27 -7.58 -1.96 0.63
CA VAL A 27 -8.99 -1.71 0.39
C VAL A 27 -9.84 -2.15 1.57
N VAL A 28 -10.79 -1.32 2.00
CA VAL A 28 -11.75 -1.68 3.03
C VAL A 28 -13.09 -1.99 2.38
N TYR A 29 -13.48 -3.26 2.32
CA TYR A 29 -14.76 -3.72 1.78
C TYR A 29 -15.59 -4.38 2.87
N SER A 30 -16.78 -3.83 3.18
CA SER A 30 -17.80 -4.50 4.01
C SER A 30 -17.24 -5.15 5.29
N ASN A 31 -16.47 -4.40 6.07
CA ASN A 31 -15.77 -4.79 7.31
C ASN A 31 -14.49 -5.64 7.14
N ASN A 32 -14.07 -5.96 5.92
CA ASN A 32 -12.82 -6.66 5.66
C ASN A 32 -11.79 -5.71 5.05
N VAL A 33 -10.52 -5.89 5.44
CA VAL A 33 -9.40 -5.21 4.80
C VAL A 33 -8.78 -6.19 3.80
N VAL A 34 -8.80 -5.83 2.52
CA VAL A 34 -8.20 -6.61 1.43
C VAL A 34 -6.96 -5.88 0.95
N LYS A 35 -5.86 -6.60 0.82
CA LYS A 35 -4.67 -6.08 0.19
C LYS A 35 -4.52 -6.66 -1.21
N LYS A 36 -4.34 -5.75 -2.17
CA LYS A 36 -3.97 -6.09 -3.54
C LYS A 36 -2.52 -5.73 -3.77
N ILE A 37 -1.74 -6.71 -4.22
CA ILE A 37 -0.36 -6.51 -4.65
C ILE A 37 -0.29 -6.66 -6.16
N ASN A 38 0.18 -5.61 -6.82
CA ASN A 38 0.64 -5.68 -8.19
C ASN A 38 2.16 -5.45 -8.15
N ASN A 39 2.95 -6.24 -8.88
CA ASN A 39 4.37 -5.94 -9.03
C ASN A 39 4.57 -4.90 -10.13
N ASN A 40 4.16 -3.66 -9.87
CA ASN A 40 4.38 -2.55 -10.79
C ASN A 40 5.81 -1.99 -10.63
N ALA A 41 6.20 -1.13 -11.57
CA ALA A 41 7.59 -0.72 -11.75
C ALA A 41 8.04 0.47 -10.87
N ASN A 42 7.27 0.87 -9.86
CA ASN A 42 7.51 2.12 -9.12
C ASN A 42 8.60 1.98 -8.04
N TYR A 43 8.97 0.74 -7.68
CA TYR A 43 10.09 0.44 -6.80
C TYR A 43 11.14 -0.41 -7.53
N GLU A 44 12.41 -0.25 -7.16
CA GLU A 44 13.52 -1.08 -7.68
C GLU A 44 13.38 -2.54 -7.29
N ILE A 45 12.84 -2.77 -6.09
CA ILE A 45 12.63 -4.07 -5.50
C ILE A 45 11.15 -4.13 -5.11
N PRO A 46 10.44 -5.22 -5.44
CA PRO A 46 9.09 -5.45 -4.96
C PRO A 46 8.95 -5.20 -3.47
N ILE A 47 7.90 -4.47 -3.08
CA ILE A 47 7.62 -4.20 -1.66
C ILE A 47 7.27 -5.51 -0.92
N ARG A 48 6.77 -6.52 -1.64
CA ARG A 48 6.48 -7.87 -1.17
C ARG A 48 6.94 -8.89 -2.21
N LYS A 49 7.23 -10.11 -1.78
CA LYS A 49 7.62 -11.23 -2.67
C LYS A 49 6.43 -11.94 -3.31
N THR A 50 5.22 -11.68 -2.81
CA THR A 50 3.99 -12.39 -3.15
C THR A 50 3.07 -11.45 -3.90
N ASP A 51 2.44 -11.95 -4.96
CA ASP A 51 1.46 -11.22 -5.75
C ASP A 51 0.04 -11.70 -5.46
N GLY A 52 -0.96 -10.91 -5.86
CA GLY A 52 -2.37 -11.25 -5.75
C GLY A 52 -3.10 -10.56 -4.61
N GLU A 53 -4.30 -11.06 -4.33
CA GLU A 53 -5.23 -10.49 -3.36
C GLU A 53 -5.30 -11.38 -2.11
N TYR A 54 -5.26 -10.77 -0.93
CA TYR A 54 -5.42 -11.48 0.34
C TYR A 54 -6.14 -10.63 1.38
N THR A 55 -6.77 -11.30 2.34
CA THR A 55 -7.44 -10.64 3.46
C THR A 55 -6.41 -10.35 4.55
N ILE A 56 -6.48 -9.16 5.12
CA ILE A 56 -5.70 -8.75 6.29
C ILE A 56 -6.57 -9.00 7.52
N GLU A 57 -6.06 -9.84 8.44
CA GLU A 57 -6.71 -10.08 9.73
C GLU A 57 -6.49 -8.90 10.68
N GLU A 58 -5.25 -8.40 10.76
CA GLU A 58 -4.84 -7.30 11.64
C GLU A 58 -3.86 -6.36 10.94
N TYR A 59 -3.94 -5.06 11.22
CA TYR A 59 -2.99 -4.06 10.76
C TYR A 59 -2.75 -2.99 11.83
N GLU A 60 -1.54 -2.43 11.83
CA GLU A 60 -1.14 -1.36 12.74
C GLU A 60 -0.72 -0.13 11.93
N ILE A 61 -1.10 1.07 12.40
CA ILE A 61 -0.68 2.35 11.83
C ILE A 61 0.10 3.12 12.89
N PHE A 62 1.33 3.49 12.55
CA PHE A 62 2.20 4.27 13.42
C PHE A 62 2.37 5.69 12.85
N GLN A 63 2.12 6.70 13.69
CA GLN A 63 2.38 8.09 13.35
C GLN A 63 3.63 8.56 14.11
N ILE A 64 4.63 9.04 13.36
CA ILE A 64 5.79 9.73 13.96
C ILE A 64 5.43 11.20 14.05
N ALA A 65 5.19 11.69 15.26
CA ALA A 65 5.05 13.12 15.52
C ALA A 65 6.45 13.73 15.75
N LYS A 66 6.63 15.01 15.37
CA LYS A 66 7.75 15.78 15.91
C LYS A 66 7.45 16.06 17.38
N ASP A 67 8.46 15.92 18.23
CA ASP A 67 8.41 16.52 19.56
C ASP A 67 8.22 18.03 19.38
N ILE A 68 7.17 18.57 20.02
CA ILE A 68 6.81 19.99 19.98
C ILE A 68 7.70 20.75 20.95
#